data_AF-C5PGH8-F1
#
_entry.id   AF-C5PGH8-F1
#
_cell.length_a   1.000
_cell.length_b   1.000
_cell.length_c   1.000
_cell.angle_alpha   90.00
_cell.angle_beta   90.00
_cell.angle_gamma   90.00
#
_symmetry.space_group_name_H-M   'P 1'
#
loop_
_entity.id
_entity.type
_entity.pdbx_description
1 polymer ?
#
loop_
_entity_poly.entity_id
_entity_poly.type
_entity_poly.pdbx_seq_one_letter_code
_entity_poly.pdbx_strand_id
1 'polypeptide(L)'
;MTFTSKAAELPLVRLPEPYRTKYEIWQSPSRSNGRIFQLRLSSEQDSSTSQPPEPLHNDTLLFSELISSPQSRLPAASDNTDWARACRCLVSFITWDGEIAPTVGQIWIIVYAILSVWPAEEYFRLSLSGAQNDQLREEISATGLGRRFPERAGSEKVEDVIISRAAFWQGAASPFGNRPAWVAQRQGTDSSRFQATDYPAFPLQYTITTEFSNRPVHVQHPVRPAKPARGATIYSRYIPHLDEFFSMVHLDYQDETHLALFHKWQNDPRVAVNWNETGTLEEHREYLRKIDLDPHQMAVLAKFDDNYFAYFEIYWAKTLDHFPNITDNRGSQEDHMGTYYPALDWDRGRHSLVGDAKFRGPHRAMAWWTSLIHYIFLDEPRTTCVVGEPKATNEPVLGYDAAHGFHIYKWGDLPHKRSAMVRCERIRFFEIVNFGSVTSSGTAKSTKPKL
;
A
#
# COMPACT_ATOMS: atom_id res chain seq x y z
N MET A 1 -1.74 29.37 21.21
CA MET A 1 -0.32 29.12 21.56
C MET A 1 0.56 29.52 20.38
N THR A 2 1.67 30.23 20.59
CA THR A 2 2.62 30.59 19.52
C THR A 2 3.61 29.44 19.28
N PHE A 3 3.53 28.79 18.12
CA PHE A 3 4.47 27.73 17.70
C PHE A 3 5.72 28.38 17.11
N THR A 4 6.90 28.05 17.65
CA THR A 4 8.11 28.87 17.48
C THR A 4 9.10 28.32 16.45
N SER A 5 8.99 27.07 16.01
CA SER A 5 9.87 26.53 14.96
C SER A 5 9.33 25.23 14.34
N LYS A 6 9.70 25.00 13.08
CA LYS A 6 9.60 23.68 12.44
C LYS A 6 10.43 22.70 13.25
N ALA A 7 9.85 21.55 13.59
CA ALA A 7 10.60 20.50 14.27
C ALA A 7 11.56 19.86 13.26
N ALA A 8 12.81 20.35 13.22
CA ALA A 8 13.79 20.03 12.18
C ALA A 8 14.10 18.52 12.02
N GLU A 9 13.75 17.70 13.01
CA GLU A 9 13.95 16.25 13.03
C GLU A 9 12.68 15.43 12.71
N LEU A 10 11.52 16.07 12.53
CA LEU A 10 10.27 15.36 12.24
C LEU A 10 10.05 15.16 10.73
N PRO A 11 9.48 14.01 10.32
CA PRO A 11 9.23 13.71 8.92
C PRO A 11 8.18 14.65 8.32
N LEU A 12 8.31 14.91 7.02
CA LEU A 12 7.26 15.53 6.23
C LEU A 12 6.09 14.58 6.03
N VAL A 13 4.89 15.14 5.96
CA VAL A 13 3.67 14.42 5.55
C VAL A 13 3.30 14.92 4.17
N ARG A 14 3.24 14.02 3.19
CA ARG A 14 2.94 14.40 1.80
C ARG A 14 1.84 13.52 1.23
N LEU A 15 0.84 14.16 0.63
CA LEU A 15 -0.25 13.45 -0.04
C LEU A 15 0.27 12.75 -1.30
N PRO A 16 -0.31 11.61 -1.70
CA PRO A 16 0.03 10.96 -2.96
C PRO A 16 -0.37 11.80 -4.19
N GLU A 17 0.08 11.37 -5.37
CA GLU A 17 -0.45 11.90 -6.64
C GLU A 17 -1.98 11.75 -6.70
N PRO A 18 -2.71 12.72 -7.29
CA PRO A 18 -2.20 13.91 -7.98
C PRO A 18 -1.93 15.11 -7.05
N TYR A 19 -2.23 15.00 -5.75
CA TYR A 19 -2.23 16.15 -4.85
C TYR A 19 -0.82 16.60 -4.51
N ARG A 20 0.07 15.68 -4.10
CA ARG A 20 1.46 15.99 -3.69
C ARG A 20 1.60 17.09 -2.62
N THR A 21 0.50 17.44 -1.94
CA THR A 21 0.45 18.52 -0.93
C THR A 21 1.40 18.20 0.22
N LYS A 22 2.25 19.16 0.55
CA LYS A 22 3.27 19.06 1.59
C LYS A 22 2.78 19.69 2.89
N TYR A 23 2.83 18.93 3.97
CA TYR A 23 2.55 19.38 5.33
C TYR A 23 3.77 19.22 6.22
N GLU A 24 3.88 20.10 7.21
CA GLU A 24 4.96 20.14 8.17
C GLU A 24 4.43 20.01 9.60
N ILE A 25 5.16 19.30 10.44
CA ILE A 25 4.84 19.15 11.86
C ILE A 25 5.59 20.23 12.64
N TRP A 26 4.84 21.11 13.29
CA TRP A 26 5.35 22.22 14.09
C TRP A 26 5.18 21.91 15.58
N GLN A 27 6.19 22.19 16.38
CA GLN A 27 6.16 21.90 17.82
C GLN A 27 5.87 23.16 18.63
N SER A 28 4.98 23.03 19.63
CA SER A 28 4.72 24.08 20.61
C SER A 28 5.91 24.23 21.57
N PRO A 29 6.25 25.45 22.01
CA PRO A 29 7.29 25.67 23.02
C PRO A 29 6.91 25.18 24.42
N SER A 30 5.62 24.88 24.69
CA SER A 30 5.16 24.40 25.99
C SER A 30 5.69 22.99 26.30
N ARG A 31 6.16 22.77 27.54
CA ARG A 31 6.80 21.52 28.00
C ARG A 31 6.02 20.74 29.07
N SER A 32 4.76 21.08 29.34
CA SER A 32 3.97 20.34 30.33
C SER A 32 3.37 19.06 29.72
N ASN A 33 3.80 17.89 30.21
CA ASN A 33 3.34 16.54 29.85
C ASN A 33 3.43 16.16 28.36
N GLY A 34 4.64 16.27 27.80
CA GLY A 34 4.96 15.82 26.44
C GLY A 34 4.94 16.95 25.41
N ARG A 35 5.44 16.66 24.22
CA ARG A 35 5.48 17.59 23.09
C ARG A 35 4.09 17.72 22.47
N ILE A 36 3.66 18.97 22.24
CA ILE A 36 2.44 19.29 21.50
C ILE A 36 2.83 19.72 20.10
N PHE A 37 2.10 19.23 19.12
CA PHE A 37 2.31 19.47 17.71
C PHE A 37 1.09 20.09 17.04
N GLN A 38 1.36 20.76 15.93
CA GLN A 38 0.37 21.22 14.98
C GLN A 38 0.82 20.82 13.57
N LEU A 39 -0.08 20.27 12.77
CA LEU A 39 0.19 19.99 11.37
C LEU A 39 -0.20 21.20 10.53
N ARG A 40 0.75 21.76 9.79
CA ARG A 40 0.56 22.96 8.98
C ARG A 40 0.79 22.67 7.51
N LEU A 41 0.06 23.36 6.66
CA LEU A 41 0.38 23.40 5.23
C LEU A 41 1.75 24.08 5.05
N SER A 42 2.65 23.45 4.29
CA SER A 42 3.96 24.03 3.98
C SER A 42 3.79 25.29 3.12
N SER A 43 4.54 26.35 3.42
CA SER A 43 4.62 27.54 2.57
C SER A 43 5.28 27.24 1.22
N GLU A 44 6.12 26.21 1.18
CA GLU A 44 6.75 25.68 -0.04
C GLU A 44 5.97 24.46 -0.52
N GLN A 45 5.29 24.58 -1.65
CA GLN A 45 4.64 23.47 -2.36
C GLN A 45 5.37 23.23 -3.68
N ASP A 46 5.28 21.99 -4.20
CA ASP A 46 5.83 21.70 -5.53
C ASP A 46 4.94 22.32 -6.60
N SER A 47 5.52 22.69 -7.75
CA SER A 47 4.77 23.28 -8.86
C SER A 47 3.70 22.36 -9.44
N SER A 48 3.84 21.04 -9.25
CA SER A 48 2.89 20.01 -9.70
C SER A 48 1.79 19.70 -8.68
N THR A 49 1.72 20.39 -7.55
CA THR A 49 0.72 20.15 -6.49
C THR A 49 -0.68 20.56 -6.95
N SER A 50 -1.66 19.67 -6.74
CA SER A 50 -3.09 19.97 -6.91
C SER A 50 -3.79 20.01 -5.55
N GLN A 51 -4.90 20.74 -5.46
CA GLN A 51 -5.65 20.85 -4.21
C GLN A 51 -6.45 19.58 -3.91
N PRO A 52 -6.44 19.09 -2.66
CA PRO A 52 -7.34 18.03 -2.25
C PRO A 52 -8.81 18.48 -2.35
N PRO A 53 -9.78 17.54 -2.40
CA PRO A 53 -11.21 17.88 -2.51
C PRO A 53 -11.70 18.80 -1.38
N GLU A 54 -11.13 18.63 -0.19
CA GLU A 54 -11.38 19.48 0.98
C GLU A 54 -10.06 19.82 1.69
N PRO A 55 -9.98 20.99 2.37
CA PRO A 55 -8.82 21.34 3.18
C PRO A 55 -8.61 20.36 4.35
N LEU A 56 -7.49 19.64 4.35
CA LEU A 56 -7.13 18.70 5.42
C LEU A 56 -6.38 19.35 6.59
N HIS A 57 -5.83 20.57 6.43
CA HIS A 57 -5.21 21.29 7.54
C HIS A 57 -6.25 22.04 8.37
N ASN A 58 -5.95 22.22 9.65
CA ASN A 58 -6.78 23.01 10.56
C ASN A 58 -5.88 23.70 11.60
N ASP A 59 -5.88 25.04 11.59
CA ASP A 59 -5.00 25.86 12.44
C ASP A 59 -5.39 25.89 13.92
N THR A 60 -6.55 25.35 14.28
CA THR A 60 -6.96 25.18 15.68
C THR A 60 -6.70 23.77 16.19
N LEU A 61 -6.42 22.81 15.30
CA LEU A 61 -6.23 21.41 15.64
C LEU A 61 -4.79 21.13 16.10
N LEU A 62 -4.67 20.60 17.31
CA LEU A 62 -3.42 20.21 17.95
C LEU A 62 -3.44 18.72 18.28
N PHE A 63 -2.26 18.10 18.26
CA PHE A 63 -2.06 16.73 18.69
C PHE A 63 -0.79 16.62 19.54
N SER A 64 -0.77 15.69 20.49
CA SER A 64 0.43 15.45 21.31
C SER A 64 1.28 14.32 20.74
N GLU A 65 2.49 14.19 21.24
CA GLU A 65 3.26 12.97 21.04
C GLU A 65 2.56 11.75 21.65
N LEU A 66 2.88 10.55 21.14
CA LEU A 66 2.40 9.32 21.73
C LEU A 66 3.04 9.12 23.11
N ILE A 67 2.24 9.26 24.16
CA ILE A 67 2.65 9.06 25.55
C ILE A 67 1.94 7.88 26.18
N SER A 68 2.50 7.34 27.28
CA SER A 68 1.83 6.30 28.04
C SER A 68 0.51 6.81 28.62
N SER A 69 -0.48 5.91 28.66
CA SER A 69 -1.78 6.17 29.30
C SER A 69 -1.62 6.79 30.68
N PRO A 70 -2.35 7.87 31.01
CA PRO A 70 -2.37 8.42 32.37
C PRO A 70 -3.15 7.53 33.36
N GLN A 71 -3.65 6.36 32.94
CA GLN A 71 -4.35 5.42 33.81
C GLN A 71 -3.45 4.97 34.97
N SER A 72 -3.96 5.08 36.19
CA SER A 72 -3.22 4.85 37.43
C SER A 72 -2.78 3.38 37.62
N ARG A 73 -3.43 2.42 36.96
CA ARG A 73 -3.06 1.01 36.99
C ARG A 73 -3.30 0.33 35.64
N LEU A 74 -2.20 -0.03 34.97
CA LEU A 74 -2.27 -0.84 33.76
C LEU A 74 -2.59 -2.30 34.10
N PRO A 75 -3.39 -3.00 33.27
CA PRO A 75 -3.62 -4.44 33.40
C PRO A 75 -2.33 -5.24 33.26
N ALA A 76 -2.30 -6.45 33.84
CA ALA A 76 -1.14 -7.34 33.76
C ALA A 76 -0.73 -7.59 32.30
N ALA A 77 0.58 -7.68 32.05
CA ALA A 77 1.12 -7.87 30.70
C ALA A 77 0.65 -9.18 30.03
N SER A 78 0.30 -10.19 30.82
CA SER A 78 -0.25 -11.47 30.35
C SER A 78 -1.74 -11.40 29.97
N ASP A 79 -2.47 -10.37 30.39
CA ASP A 79 -3.86 -10.15 29.99
C ASP A 79 -3.88 -9.56 28.57
N ASN A 80 -4.14 -10.42 27.59
CA ASN A 80 -4.20 -10.07 26.17
C ASN A 80 -5.63 -9.88 25.66
N THR A 81 -6.60 -9.67 26.55
CA THR A 81 -7.93 -9.22 26.14
C THR A 81 -7.85 -7.89 25.40
N ASP A 82 -8.81 -7.63 24.52
CA ASP A 82 -8.89 -6.39 23.75
C ASP A 82 -8.86 -5.14 24.65
N TRP A 83 -9.61 -5.17 25.75
CA TRP A 83 -9.60 -4.11 26.77
C TRP A 83 -8.21 -3.91 27.38
N ALA A 84 -7.53 -4.99 27.77
CA ALA A 84 -6.23 -4.89 28.42
C ALA A 84 -5.14 -4.39 27.47
N ARG A 85 -5.16 -4.85 26.20
CA ARG A 85 -4.29 -4.31 25.15
C ARG A 85 -4.58 -2.82 24.90
N ALA A 86 -5.85 -2.42 24.87
CA ALA A 86 -6.25 -1.03 24.69
C ALA A 86 -5.77 -0.11 25.83
N CYS A 87 -5.86 -0.54 27.09
CA CYS A 87 -5.31 0.20 28.23
C CYS A 87 -3.81 0.49 28.09
N ARG A 88 -3.06 -0.46 27.51
CA ARG A 88 -1.61 -0.35 27.33
C ARG A 88 -1.20 0.41 26.06
N CYS A 89 -2.13 0.73 25.17
CA CYS A 89 -1.83 1.54 23.99
C CYS A 89 -1.39 2.94 24.40
N LEU A 90 -0.36 3.45 23.72
CA LEU A 90 0.03 4.86 23.81
C LEU A 90 -1.13 5.75 23.37
N VAL A 91 -1.15 6.99 23.84
CA VAL A 91 -2.23 7.95 23.61
C VAL A 91 -1.66 9.22 22.98
N SER A 92 -2.34 9.71 21.96
CA SER A 92 -2.24 11.10 21.49
C SER A 92 -3.52 11.83 21.86
N PHE A 93 -3.38 12.90 22.63
CA PHE A 93 -4.45 13.86 22.90
C PHE A 93 -4.63 14.77 21.70
N ILE A 94 -5.84 14.81 21.16
CA ILE A 94 -6.26 15.65 20.04
C ILE A 94 -7.18 16.74 20.59
N THR A 95 -6.78 17.99 20.45
CA THR A 95 -7.51 19.13 21.00
C THR A 95 -7.77 20.18 19.92
N TRP A 96 -8.94 20.79 19.93
CA TRP A 96 -9.25 21.94 19.07
C TRP A 96 -9.98 23.03 19.84
N ASP A 97 -9.71 24.27 19.44
CA ASP A 97 -10.35 25.46 19.97
C ASP A 97 -11.32 26.00 18.91
N GLY A 98 -12.57 25.56 18.98
CA GLY A 98 -13.63 25.90 18.02
C GLY A 98 -14.96 25.25 18.38
N GLU A 99 -16.07 25.85 17.92
CA GLU A 99 -17.44 25.38 18.20
C GLU A 99 -17.82 24.14 17.37
N ILE A 100 -17.12 23.90 16.26
CA ILE A 100 -17.38 22.81 15.31
C ILE A 100 -16.24 21.81 15.39
N ALA A 101 -16.56 20.52 15.43
CA ALA A 101 -15.56 19.46 15.38
C ALA A 101 -14.79 19.44 14.04
N PRO A 102 -13.48 19.09 14.05
CA PRO A 102 -12.73 18.80 12.84
C PRO A 102 -13.39 17.70 12.01
N THR A 103 -13.19 17.72 10.69
CA THR A 103 -13.70 16.63 9.83
C THR A 103 -12.89 15.35 10.01
N VAL A 104 -13.46 14.21 9.63
CA VAL A 104 -12.71 12.94 9.61
C VAL A 104 -11.48 13.02 8.71
N GLY A 105 -11.52 13.77 7.60
CA GLY A 105 -10.35 14.01 6.75
C GLY A 105 -9.23 14.77 7.46
N GLN A 106 -9.58 15.74 8.31
CA GLN A 106 -8.60 16.45 9.16
C GLN A 106 -8.01 15.52 10.22
N ILE A 107 -8.81 14.63 10.82
CA ILE A 107 -8.27 13.60 11.73
C ILE A 107 -7.40 12.58 10.98
N TRP A 108 -7.77 12.20 9.76
CA TRP A 108 -7.02 11.28 8.92
C TRP A 108 -5.60 11.79 8.64
N ILE A 109 -5.42 13.07 8.32
CA ILE A 109 -4.08 13.62 8.08
C ILE A 109 -3.24 13.72 9.37
N ILE A 110 -3.87 13.92 10.53
CA ILE A 110 -3.19 13.84 11.83
C ILE A 110 -2.75 12.41 12.12
N VAL A 111 -3.60 11.40 11.85
CA VAL A 111 -3.21 9.98 11.95
C VAL A 111 -2.04 9.68 11.01
N TYR A 112 -2.04 10.22 9.78
CA TYR A 112 -0.91 10.08 8.87
C TYR A 112 0.37 10.72 9.44
N ALA A 113 0.26 11.90 10.05
CA ALA A 113 1.39 12.55 10.73
C ALA A 113 1.95 11.71 11.87
N ILE A 114 1.08 11.20 12.75
CA ILE A 114 1.47 10.32 13.86
C ILE A 114 2.16 9.06 13.33
N LEU A 115 1.59 8.37 12.34
CA LEU A 115 2.19 7.17 11.76
C LEU A 115 3.48 7.44 10.98
N SER A 116 3.69 8.68 10.50
CA SER A 116 4.97 9.07 9.90
C SER A 116 6.06 9.21 10.97
N VAL A 117 5.72 9.70 12.16
CA VAL A 117 6.65 9.87 13.30
C VAL A 117 6.88 8.55 14.04
N TRP A 118 5.83 7.75 14.26
CA TRP A 118 5.86 6.46 14.97
C TRP A 118 5.36 5.30 14.09
N PRO A 119 6.07 4.97 12.99
CA PRO A 119 5.61 3.95 12.05
C PRO A 119 5.53 2.55 12.66
N ALA A 120 6.32 2.26 13.70
CA ALA A 120 6.33 0.96 14.35
C ALA A 120 5.10 0.70 15.24
N GLU A 121 4.35 1.75 15.62
CA GLU A 121 3.20 1.60 16.51
C GLU A 121 2.06 0.92 15.75
N GLU A 122 1.61 -0.22 16.26
CA GLU A 122 0.53 -1.01 15.63
C GLU A 122 -0.84 -0.44 15.97
N TYR A 123 -1.01 -0.05 17.24
CA TYR A 123 -2.22 0.54 17.78
C TYR A 123 -1.90 1.68 18.72
N PHE A 124 -2.63 2.78 18.60
CA PHE A 124 -2.58 3.87 19.56
C PHE A 124 -3.97 4.45 19.75
N ARG A 125 -4.14 5.24 20.81
CA ARG A 125 -5.41 5.89 21.15
C ARG A 125 -5.40 7.35 20.77
N LEU A 126 -6.54 7.84 20.32
CA LEU A 126 -6.86 9.25 20.24
C LEU A 126 -7.81 9.60 21.38
N SER A 127 -7.38 10.52 22.23
CA SER A 127 -8.24 11.13 23.25
C SER A 127 -8.68 12.50 22.73
N LEU A 128 -9.97 12.64 22.41
CA LEU A 128 -10.50 13.83 21.74
C LEU A 128 -11.04 14.83 22.75
N SER A 129 -10.67 16.10 22.62
CA SER A 129 -11.15 17.18 23.50
C SER A 129 -11.47 18.44 22.70
N GLY A 130 -12.73 18.86 22.77
CA GLY A 130 -13.27 20.02 22.06
C GLY A 130 -14.78 19.90 21.87
N ALA A 131 -15.42 20.92 21.30
CA ALA A 131 -16.86 20.88 21.04
C ALA A 131 -17.21 19.75 20.05
N GLN A 132 -18.33 19.06 20.27
CA GLN A 132 -18.82 17.95 19.41
C GLN A 132 -17.88 16.73 19.31
N ASN A 133 -17.01 16.52 20.31
CA ASN A 133 -16.07 15.38 20.30
C ASN A 133 -16.78 14.01 20.25
N ASP A 134 -17.95 13.85 20.89
CA ASP A 134 -18.76 12.62 20.83
C ASP A 134 -19.16 12.27 19.39
N GLN A 135 -19.66 13.26 18.64
CA GLN A 135 -20.06 13.10 17.24
C GLN A 135 -18.86 12.69 16.38
N LEU A 136 -17.72 13.38 16.54
CA LEU A 136 -16.51 13.06 15.80
C LEU A 136 -16.01 11.62 16.07
N ARG A 137 -16.16 11.11 17.30
CA ARG A 137 -15.82 9.70 17.61
C ARG A 137 -16.71 8.71 16.86
N GLU A 138 -18.00 9.01 16.72
CA GLU A 138 -18.92 8.20 15.93
C GLU A 138 -18.54 8.21 14.45
N GLU A 139 -18.22 9.38 13.91
CA GLU A 139 -17.81 9.54 12.50
C GLU A 139 -16.48 8.80 12.19
N ILE A 140 -15.49 8.90 13.08
CA ILE A 140 -14.22 8.14 12.96
C ILE A 140 -14.51 6.62 13.02
N SER A 141 -15.41 6.19 13.90
CA SER A 141 -15.76 4.77 14.03
C SER A 141 -16.52 4.24 12.81
N ALA A 142 -17.44 5.03 12.25
CA ALA A 142 -18.25 4.68 11.09
C ALA A 142 -17.41 4.49 9.81
N THR A 143 -16.29 5.20 9.71
CA THR A 143 -15.36 5.12 8.56
C THR A 143 -14.29 4.02 8.71
N GLY A 144 -14.21 3.37 9.87
CA GLY A 144 -13.22 2.34 10.17
C GLY A 144 -11.80 2.87 10.43
N LEU A 145 -11.58 4.19 10.47
CA LEU A 145 -10.28 4.79 10.81
C LEU A 145 -9.87 4.45 12.24
N GLY A 146 -10.86 4.39 13.13
CA GLY A 146 -10.68 3.91 14.48
C GLY A 146 -11.85 3.07 14.95
N ARG A 147 -11.68 2.42 16.09
CA ARG A 147 -12.76 1.72 16.81
C ARG A 147 -12.87 2.25 18.23
N ARG A 148 -14.05 2.12 18.82
CA ARG A 148 -14.25 2.51 20.22
C ARG A 148 -13.34 1.71 21.15
N PHE A 149 -12.94 2.31 22.26
CA PHE A 149 -12.27 1.61 23.34
C PHE A 149 -13.14 0.43 23.82
N PRO A 150 -12.63 -0.82 23.87
CA PRO A 150 -13.39 -1.98 24.32
C PRO A 150 -13.88 -1.80 25.76
N GLU A 151 -15.08 -2.25 26.08
CA GLU A 151 -15.61 -2.19 27.44
C GLU A 151 -15.25 -3.45 28.24
N ARG A 152 -15.11 -3.30 29.56
CA ARG A 152 -14.98 -4.40 30.52
C ARG A 152 -15.87 -4.13 31.72
N ALA A 153 -16.63 -5.13 32.15
CA ALA A 153 -17.48 -5.00 33.33
C ALA A 153 -16.64 -4.60 34.56
N GLY A 154 -17.07 -3.54 35.25
CA GLY A 154 -16.41 -3.03 36.46
C GLY A 154 -15.18 -2.16 36.22
N SER A 155 -14.82 -1.83 34.97
CA SER A 155 -13.77 -0.84 34.68
C SER A 155 -14.35 0.56 34.45
N GLU A 156 -13.54 1.59 34.66
CA GLU A 156 -13.88 2.96 34.25
C GLU A 156 -14.15 3.05 32.75
N LYS A 157 -15.11 3.90 32.37
CA LYS A 157 -15.44 4.16 30.98
C LYS A 157 -14.34 5.03 30.36
N VAL A 158 -13.74 4.54 29.29
CA VAL A 158 -12.75 5.29 28.50
C VAL A 158 -13.39 5.58 27.15
N GLU A 159 -13.39 6.84 26.75
CA GLU A 159 -14.05 7.29 25.52
C GLU A 159 -13.07 7.46 24.35
N ASP A 160 -11.82 7.05 24.52
CA ASP A 160 -10.82 7.13 23.45
C ASP A 160 -11.20 6.28 22.23
N VAL A 161 -10.65 6.67 21.08
CA VAL A 161 -10.71 5.90 19.84
C VAL A 161 -9.39 5.17 19.64
N ILE A 162 -9.43 3.87 19.36
CA ILE A 162 -8.26 3.07 19.01
C ILE A 162 -8.05 3.13 17.50
N ILE A 163 -6.89 3.63 17.10
CA ILE A 163 -6.43 3.63 15.72
C ILE A 163 -5.59 2.38 15.48
N SER A 164 -5.78 1.75 14.32
CA SER A 164 -4.93 0.68 13.83
C SER A 164 -4.11 1.18 12.65
N ARG A 165 -2.78 1.00 12.73
CA ARG A 165 -1.89 1.25 11.60
C ARG A 165 -2.31 0.44 10.37
N ALA A 166 -2.68 -0.83 10.58
CA ALA A 166 -3.14 -1.72 9.51
C ALA A 166 -4.41 -1.21 8.84
N ALA A 167 -5.38 -0.69 9.61
CA ALA A 167 -6.61 -0.13 9.04
C ALA A 167 -6.33 1.15 8.24
N PHE A 168 -5.49 2.05 8.79
CA PHE A 168 -5.07 3.27 8.10
C PHE A 168 -4.47 2.93 6.74
N TRP A 169 -3.40 2.12 6.69
CA TRP A 169 -2.74 1.74 5.43
C TRP A 169 -3.63 0.92 4.50
N GLN A 170 -4.71 0.29 4.97
CA GLN A 170 -5.71 -0.32 4.09
C GLN A 170 -6.64 0.70 3.38
N GLY A 171 -6.59 1.97 3.75
CA GLY A 171 -7.36 3.05 3.14
C GLY A 171 -8.56 3.51 3.98
N ALA A 172 -8.62 3.14 5.26
CA ALA A 172 -9.70 3.58 6.14
C ALA A 172 -9.82 5.11 6.17
N ALA A 173 -11.05 5.59 6.05
CA ALA A 173 -11.40 7.01 5.98
C ALA A 173 -10.60 7.86 4.97
N SER A 174 -10.19 7.27 3.84
CA SER A 174 -9.58 8.02 2.73
C SER A 174 -10.44 9.26 2.38
N PRO A 175 -9.89 10.49 2.45
CA PRO A 175 -10.66 11.71 2.18
C PRO A 175 -10.79 12.01 0.68
N PHE A 176 -10.38 11.10 -0.20
CA PHE A 176 -10.26 11.33 -1.65
C PHE A 176 -11.30 10.59 -2.48
N GLY A 177 -12.32 10.01 -1.84
CA GLY A 177 -13.39 9.25 -2.49
C GLY A 177 -13.49 7.81 -1.96
N ASN A 178 -14.02 6.91 -2.78
CA ASN A 178 -14.33 5.54 -2.36
C ASN A 178 -13.15 4.55 -2.46
N ARG A 179 -11.94 5.02 -2.80
CA ARG A 179 -10.73 4.22 -2.88
C ARG A 179 -9.68 4.66 -1.85
N PRO A 180 -8.81 3.73 -1.42
CA PRO A 180 -7.65 4.07 -0.58
C PRO A 180 -6.81 5.21 -1.20
N ALA A 181 -6.32 6.11 -0.37
CA ALA A 181 -5.64 7.33 -0.80
C ALA A 181 -4.47 7.12 -1.77
N TRP A 182 -3.77 5.98 -1.68
CA TRP A 182 -2.59 5.68 -2.48
C TRP A 182 -2.89 5.10 -3.86
N VAL A 183 -4.11 4.64 -4.10
CA VAL A 183 -4.51 4.04 -5.38
C VAL A 183 -5.27 5.09 -6.16
N ALA A 184 -4.90 5.26 -7.43
CA ALA A 184 -5.58 6.21 -8.28
C ALA A 184 -7.08 5.87 -8.43
N GLN A 185 -7.90 6.91 -8.53
CA GLN A 185 -9.30 6.73 -8.87
C GLN A 185 -9.40 6.05 -10.22
N ARG A 186 -10.31 5.06 -10.35
CA ARG A 186 -10.55 4.42 -11.64
C ARG A 186 -11.22 5.44 -12.56
N GLN A 187 -10.41 6.13 -13.35
CA GLN A 187 -10.92 6.79 -14.53
C GLN A 187 -11.57 5.70 -15.39
N GLY A 188 -12.77 5.97 -15.89
CA GLY A 188 -13.38 5.06 -16.84
C GLY A 188 -12.46 4.89 -18.06
N THR A 189 -12.70 3.86 -18.86
CA THR A 189 -12.05 3.76 -20.18
C THR A 189 -12.30 5.05 -20.97
N ASP A 190 -11.49 5.36 -21.99
CA ASP A 190 -11.64 6.58 -22.82
C ASP A 190 -13.07 6.79 -23.39
N SER A 191 -13.89 5.73 -23.38
CA SER A 191 -15.29 5.70 -23.79
C SER A 191 -16.33 5.95 -22.68
N SER A 192 -15.93 6.06 -21.41
CA SER A 192 -16.84 6.17 -20.26
C SER A 192 -17.16 7.64 -19.93
N ARG A 193 -18.45 7.94 -19.78
CA ARG A 193 -18.93 9.26 -19.36
C ARG A 193 -18.85 9.51 -17.85
N PHE A 194 -18.62 8.47 -17.06
CA PHE A 194 -18.65 8.51 -15.60
C PHE A 194 -17.41 7.83 -15.00
N GLN A 195 -17.03 8.23 -13.78
CA GLN A 195 -15.98 7.55 -13.04
C GLN A 195 -16.54 6.26 -12.43
N ALA A 196 -15.82 5.15 -12.55
CA ALA A 196 -16.29 3.87 -12.00
C ALA A 196 -16.45 3.93 -10.46
N THR A 197 -15.81 4.91 -9.83
CA THR A 197 -15.81 5.20 -8.40
C THR A 197 -17.12 5.84 -7.91
N ASP A 198 -17.98 6.29 -8.80
CA ASP A 198 -19.32 6.78 -8.43
C ASP A 198 -20.29 5.62 -8.10
N TYR A 199 -19.85 4.37 -8.31
CA TYR A 199 -20.62 3.16 -8.10
C TYR A 199 -20.01 2.30 -6.99
N PRO A 200 -20.80 1.38 -6.39
CA PRO A 200 -20.28 0.38 -5.46
C PRO A 200 -19.16 -0.48 -6.07
N ALA A 201 -18.45 -1.21 -5.21
CA ALA A 201 -17.40 -2.12 -5.65
C ALA A 201 -17.92 -3.13 -6.69
N PHE A 202 -17.07 -3.44 -7.69
CA PHE A 202 -17.40 -4.34 -8.79
C PHE A 202 -17.90 -5.69 -8.24
N PRO A 203 -19.15 -6.10 -8.53
CA PRO A 203 -19.76 -7.27 -7.87
C PRO A 203 -19.04 -8.57 -8.23
N LEU A 204 -19.11 -9.56 -7.35
CA LEU A 204 -18.64 -10.91 -7.67
C LEU A 204 -19.60 -11.52 -8.70
N GLN A 205 -19.09 -11.79 -9.88
CA GLN A 205 -19.76 -12.55 -10.93
C GLN A 205 -18.77 -13.59 -11.43
N TYR A 206 -19.25 -14.78 -11.79
CA TYR A 206 -18.42 -15.80 -12.41
C TYR A 206 -18.63 -15.82 -13.91
N THR A 207 -17.55 -16.06 -14.63
CA THR A 207 -17.56 -16.39 -16.05
C THR A 207 -16.85 -17.71 -16.26
N ILE A 208 -16.98 -18.28 -17.45
CA ILE A 208 -16.26 -19.48 -17.84
C ILE A 208 -15.37 -19.12 -19.03
N THR A 209 -14.07 -19.33 -18.90
CA THR A 209 -13.15 -19.28 -20.04
C THR A 209 -13.10 -20.66 -20.68
N THR A 210 -13.48 -20.72 -21.96
CA THR A 210 -13.39 -21.93 -22.77
C THR A 210 -12.51 -21.69 -23.99
N GLU A 211 -11.35 -22.33 -24.06
CA GLU A 211 -10.46 -22.30 -25.21
C GLU A 211 -10.31 -23.72 -25.76
N PHE A 212 -10.62 -23.93 -27.04
CA PHE A 212 -10.49 -25.23 -27.71
C PHE A 212 -9.23 -25.31 -28.60
N SER A 213 -8.25 -24.44 -28.36
CA SER A 213 -6.97 -24.49 -29.06
C SER A 213 -6.18 -25.75 -28.64
N ASN A 214 -4.87 -25.80 -28.91
CA ASN A 214 -4.03 -26.99 -28.70
C ASN A 214 -4.15 -27.63 -27.30
N ARG A 215 -4.65 -26.91 -26.29
CA ARG A 215 -5.04 -27.43 -24.97
C ARG A 215 -6.44 -26.93 -24.61
N PRO A 216 -7.43 -27.82 -24.45
CA PRO A 216 -8.74 -27.43 -23.99
C PRO A 216 -8.67 -26.84 -22.59
N VAL A 217 -9.11 -25.59 -22.45
CA VAL A 217 -9.31 -24.93 -21.16
C VAL A 217 -10.81 -24.76 -20.97
N HIS A 218 -11.35 -25.12 -19.80
CA HIS A 218 -12.77 -24.93 -19.47
C HIS A 218 -12.96 -24.69 -17.98
N VAL A 219 -12.97 -23.42 -17.56
CA VAL A 219 -12.82 -23.09 -16.13
C VAL A 219 -13.65 -21.89 -15.73
N GLN A 220 -14.22 -22.00 -14.54
CA GLN A 220 -14.97 -20.94 -13.90
C GLN A 220 -14.08 -20.07 -13.00
N HIS A 221 -14.05 -18.77 -13.28
CA HIS A 221 -13.35 -17.77 -12.48
C HIS A 221 -14.16 -16.48 -12.36
N PRO A 222 -13.86 -15.61 -11.37
CA PRO A 222 -14.49 -14.31 -11.30
C PRO A 222 -14.27 -13.48 -12.56
N VAL A 223 -15.30 -12.71 -12.95
CA VAL A 223 -15.14 -11.62 -13.90
C VAL A 223 -14.21 -10.58 -13.26
N ARG A 224 -13.07 -10.34 -13.90
CA ARG A 224 -12.07 -9.40 -13.42
C ARG A 224 -12.51 -7.97 -13.75
N PRO A 225 -12.30 -6.99 -12.85
CA PRO A 225 -12.45 -5.58 -13.20
C PRO A 225 -11.58 -5.24 -14.41
N ALA A 226 -12.05 -4.30 -15.24
CA ALA A 226 -11.26 -3.79 -16.35
C ALA A 226 -9.93 -3.20 -15.85
N LYS A 227 -8.87 -3.35 -16.66
CA LYS A 227 -7.57 -2.74 -16.39
C LYS A 227 -7.71 -1.21 -16.38
N PRO A 228 -6.88 -0.48 -15.62
CA PRO A 228 -6.78 0.97 -15.71
C PRO A 228 -6.49 1.43 -17.15
N ALA A 229 -6.76 2.70 -17.47
CA ALA A 229 -6.36 3.25 -18.77
C ALA A 229 -4.85 3.12 -18.98
N ARG A 230 -4.42 2.91 -20.23
CA ARG A 230 -2.99 2.84 -20.58
C ARG A 230 -2.31 4.17 -20.24
N GLY A 231 -1.09 4.11 -19.72
CA GLY A 231 -0.33 5.29 -19.30
C GLY A 231 -0.85 5.98 -18.03
N ALA A 232 -1.94 5.51 -17.41
CA ALA A 232 -2.45 6.10 -16.19
C ALA A 232 -1.57 5.72 -14.97
N THR A 233 -1.28 6.70 -14.10
CA THR A 233 -0.80 6.40 -12.74
C THR A 233 -1.85 5.58 -12.01
N ILE A 234 -1.47 4.41 -11.50
CA ILE A 234 -2.35 3.49 -10.76
C ILE A 234 -2.11 3.53 -9.24
N TYR A 235 -0.93 3.97 -8.84
CA TYR A 235 -0.52 4.06 -7.44
C TYR A 235 0.48 5.19 -7.23
N SER A 236 0.43 5.85 -6.07
CA SER A 236 1.48 6.75 -5.60
C SER A 236 1.61 6.76 -4.09
N ARG A 237 2.85 6.89 -3.61
CA ARG A 237 3.17 7.11 -2.21
C ARG A 237 4.47 7.90 -2.07
N TYR A 238 4.48 8.89 -1.18
CA TYR A 238 5.72 9.55 -0.78
C TYR A 238 6.58 8.65 0.11
N ILE A 239 7.88 8.60 -0.13
CA ILE A 239 8.84 7.76 0.58
C ILE A 239 9.75 8.65 1.44
N PRO A 240 9.49 8.79 2.76
CA PRO A 240 10.14 9.80 3.59
C PRO A 240 11.66 9.68 3.69
N HIS A 241 12.22 8.47 3.68
CA HIS A 241 13.67 8.27 3.78
C HIS A 241 14.42 8.51 2.47
N LEU A 242 13.70 8.66 1.35
CA LEU A 242 14.27 9.03 0.05
C LEU A 242 13.98 10.49 -0.31
N ASP A 243 12.96 11.10 0.30
CA ASP A 243 12.38 12.39 -0.11
C ASP A 243 11.94 12.39 -1.59
N GLU A 244 11.34 11.28 -2.02
CA GLU A 244 10.88 11.07 -3.40
C GLU A 244 9.47 10.47 -3.39
N PHE A 245 8.72 10.70 -4.48
CA PHE A 245 7.49 9.96 -4.75
C PHE A 245 7.80 8.65 -5.46
N PHE A 246 7.29 7.55 -4.92
CA PHE A 246 7.16 6.32 -5.69
C PHE A 246 5.79 6.30 -6.36
N SER A 247 5.73 5.97 -7.63
CA SER A 247 4.47 5.72 -8.33
C SER A 247 4.59 4.63 -9.37
N MET A 248 3.43 4.06 -9.72
CA MET A 248 3.30 3.02 -10.73
C MET A 248 2.32 3.46 -11.80
N VAL A 249 2.60 3.07 -13.03
CA VAL A 249 1.86 3.45 -14.23
C VAL A 249 1.48 2.18 -14.98
N HIS A 250 0.22 2.07 -15.42
CA HIS A 250 -0.17 1.01 -16.33
C HIS A 250 0.55 1.20 -17.67
N LEU A 251 1.36 0.22 -18.08
CA LEU A 251 2.20 0.36 -19.27
C LEU A 251 1.34 0.56 -20.51
N ASP A 252 1.70 1.55 -21.33
CA ASP A 252 1.15 1.71 -22.67
C ASP A 252 2.13 1.18 -23.72
N TYR A 253 1.77 0.10 -24.42
CA TYR A 253 2.62 -0.49 -25.47
C TYR A 253 2.64 0.33 -26.78
N GLN A 254 1.74 1.31 -26.91
CA GLN A 254 1.69 2.26 -28.02
C GLN A 254 2.54 3.50 -27.74
N ASP A 255 2.90 3.75 -26.48
CA ASP A 255 3.83 4.81 -26.11
C ASP A 255 5.27 4.38 -26.40
N GLU A 256 5.97 5.16 -27.22
CA GLU A 256 7.34 4.85 -27.65
C GLU A 256 8.34 4.91 -26.49
N THR A 257 8.10 5.73 -25.47
CA THR A 257 8.97 5.82 -24.28
C THR A 257 8.86 4.54 -23.46
N HIS A 258 7.64 4.09 -23.18
CA HIS A 258 7.39 2.86 -22.45
C HIS A 258 7.97 1.63 -23.17
N LEU A 259 7.72 1.53 -24.47
CA LEU A 259 8.26 0.43 -25.27
C LEU A 259 9.78 0.44 -25.32
N ALA A 260 10.41 1.61 -25.51
CA ALA A 260 11.86 1.73 -25.53
C ALA A 260 12.50 1.34 -24.19
N LEU A 261 11.87 1.70 -23.06
CA LEU A 261 12.32 1.30 -21.72
C LEU A 261 12.26 -0.22 -21.55
N PHE A 262 11.11 -0.84 -21.84
CA PHE A 262 10.97 -2.30 -21.76
C PHE A 262 11.98 -2.99 -22.67
N HIS A 263 12.12 -2.55 -23.92
CA HIS A 263 13.05 -3.15 -24.88
C HIS A 263 14.51 -3.04 -24.44
N LYS A 264 14.91 -1.87 -23.92
CA LYS A 264 16.25 -1.68 -23.37
C LYS A 264 16.50 -2.61 -22.19
N TRP A 265 15.55 -2.74 -21.28
CA TRP A 265 15.73 -3.51 -20.05
C TRP A 265 15.72 -5.01 -20.31
N GLN A 266 14.84 -5.54 -21.17
CA GLN A 266 14.83 -6.97 -21.47
C GLN A 266 16.09 -7.44 -22.22
N ASN A 267 16.71 -6.54 -23.00
CA ASN A 267 17.99 -6.79 -23.65
C ASN A 267 19.21 -6.54 -22.76
N ASP A 268 19.05 -6.04 -21.53
CA ASP A 268 20.16 -5.98 -20.56
C ASP A 268 20.56 -7.42 -20.16
N PRO A 269 21.82 -7.85 -20.35
CA PRO A 269 22.25 -9.21 -20.04
C PRO A 269 21.90 -9.67 -18.61
N ARG A 270 21.88 -8.76 -17.63
CA ARG A 270 21.53 -9.09 -16.24
C ARG A 270 20.05 -9.44 -16.09
N VAL A 271 19.18 -8.76 -16.83
CA VAL A 271 17.73 -9.01 -16.84
C VAL A 271 17.44 -10.28 -17.65
N ALA A 272 18.02 -10.37 -18.85
CA ALA A 272 17.87 -11.48 -19.78
C ALA A 272 18.12 -12.86 -19.13
N VAL A 273 19.13 -12.99 -18.27
CA VAL A 273 19.46 -14.25 -17.55
C VAL A 273 18.30 -14.78 -16.69
N ASN A 274 17.36 -13.92 -16.29
CA ASN A 274 16.24 -14.30 -15.44
C ASN A 274 14.88 -14.22 -16.15
N TRP A 275 14.74 -13.35 -17.14
CA TRP A 275 13.48 -13.13 -17.86
C TRP A 275 13.41 -13.88 -19.20
N ASN A 276 14.55 -14.11 -19.87
CA ASN A 276 14.63 -14.80 -21.17
C ASN A 276 13.77 -14.16 -22.30
N GLU A 277 13.46 -12.87 -22.19
CA GLU A 277 12.66 -12.13 -23.18
C GLU A 277 13.53 -11.19 -24.03
N THR A 278 14.74 -11.60 -24.44
CA THR A 278 15.54 -10.80 -25.38
C THR A 278 14.94 -10.84 -26.78
N GLY A 279 14.94 -9.71 -27.49
CA GLY A 279 14.32 -9.65 -28.80
C GLY A 279 14.39 -8.27 -29.45
N THR A 280 13.80 -8.20 -30.64
CA THR A 280 13.60 -6.97 -31.42
C THR A 280 12.54 -6.07 -30.78
N LEU A 281 12.47 -4.81 -31.22
CA LEU A 281 11.48 -3.86 -30.71
C LEU A 281 10.05 -4.31 -31.03
N GLU A 282 9.83 -4.85 -32.23
CA GLU A 282 8.56 -5.36 -32.72
C GLU A 282 8.10 -6.60 -31.94
N GLU A 283 9.01 -7.53 -31.63
CA GLU A 283 8.71 -8.69 -30.79
C GLU A 283 8.25 -8.26 -29.39
N HIS A 284 8.93 -7.27 -28.80
CA HIS A 284 8.54 -6.71 -27.51
C HIS A 284 7.21 -5.95 -27.56
N ARG A 285 6.93 -5.22 -28.65
CA ARG A 285 5.63 -4.56 -28.82
C ARG A 285 4.51 -5.60 -28.88
N GLU A 286 4.71 -6.68 -29.62
CA GLU A 286 3.74 -7.76 -29.72
C GLU A 286 3.58 -8.50 -28.39
N TYR A 287 4.66 -8.71 -27.64
CA TYR A 287 4.62 -9.26 -26.28
C TYR A 287 3.75 -8.41 -25.35
N LEU A 288 4.02 -7.11 -25.28
CA LEU A 288 3.25 -6.19 -24.43
C LEU A 288 1.79 -6.04 -24.90
N ARG A 289 1.53 -6.08 -26.21
CA ARG A 289 0.17 -6.08 -26.76
C ARG A 289 -0.61 -7.31 -26.32
N LYS A 290 0.02 -8.49 -26.28
CA LYS A 290 -0.62 -9.72 -25.77
C LYS A 290 -0.96 -9.58 -24.29
N ILE A 291 -0.04 -9.06 -23.47
CA ILE A 291 -0.29 -8.79 -22.05
C ILE A 291 -1.44 -7.79 -21.88
N ASP A 292 -1.48 -6.71 -22.66
CA ASP A 292 -2.54 -5.70 -22.60
C ASP A 292 -3.92 -6.29 -22.93
N LEU A 293 -4.01 -7.20 -23.90
CA LEU A 293 -5.26 -7.88 -24.27
C LEU A 293 -5.68 -9.00 -23.31
N ASP A 294 -4.73 -9.60 -22.60
CA ASP A 294 -5.00 -10.72 -21.70
C ASP A 294 -5.61 -10.22 -20.36
N PRO A 295 -6.89 -10.49 -20.05
CA PRO A 295 -7.53 -10.02 -18.82
C PRO A 295 -6.90 -10.58 -17.53
N HIS A 296 -6.06 -11.62 -17.64
CA HIS A 296 -5.39 -12.26 -16.52
C HIS A 296 -4.26 -11.42 -15.90
N GLN A 297 -3.62 -10.54 -16.67
CA GLN A 297 -2.36 -9.91 -16.28
C GLN A 297 -2.23 -8.47 -16.75
N MET A 298 -1.34 -7.71 -16.11
CA MET A 298 -1.11 -6.30 -16.40
C MET A 298 0.38 -5.97 -16.32
N ALA A 299 0.88 -5.31 -17.36
CA ALA A 299 2.22 -4.73 -17.41
C ALA A 299 2.24 -3.36 -16.71
N VAL A 300 3.20 -3.15 -15.81
CA VAL A 300 3.31 -1.95 -15.00
C VAL A 300 4.74 -1.41 -15.04
N LEU A 301 4.88 -0.10 -15.21
CA LEU A 301 6.14 0.60 -15.00
C LEU A 301 6.13 1.28 -13.64
N ALA A 302 7.28 1.33 -12.98
CA ALA A 302 7.46 2.04 -11.72
C ALA A 302 8.48 3.16 -11.84
N LYS A 303 8.20 4.27 -11.16
CA LYS A 303 9.02 5.47 -11.13
C LYS A 303 9.32 5.95 -9.71
N PHE A 304 10.49 6.54 -9.56
CA PHE A 304 10.80 7.47 -8.46
C PHE A 304 10.81 8.88 -9.04
N ASP A 305 9.96 9.74 -8.50
CA ASP A 305 9.52 11.01 -9.09
C ASP A 305 9.13 10.84 -10.55
N ASP A 306 9.97 11.30 -11.47
CA ASP A 306 9.73 11.24 -12.93
C ASP A 306 10.65 10.25 -13.65
N ASN A 307 11.41 9.43 -12.91
CA ASN A 307 12.37 8.48 -13.46
C ASN A 307 11.85 7.04 -13.41
N TYR A 308 11.48 6.49 -14.56
CA TYR A 308 11.17 5.06 -14.68
C TYR A 308 12.41 4.20 -14.43
N PHE A 309 12.26 3.17 -13.59
CA PHE A 309 13.39 2.32 -13.19
C PHE A 309 13.10 0.82 -13.22
N ALA A 310 11.83 0.43 -13.17
CA ALA A 310 11.42 -0.97 -13.03
C ALA A 310 10.18 -1.29 -13.84
N TYR A 311 10.06 -2.59 -14.17
CA TYR A 311 8.92 -3.20 -14.84
C TYR A 311 8.39 -4.34 -13.97
N PHE A 312 7.06 -4.38 -13.82
CA PHE A 312 6.35 -5.41 -13.08
C PHE A 312 5.24 -6.02 -13.93
N GLU A 313 4.96 -7.28 -13.69
CA GLU A 313 3.74 -7.95 -14.14
C GLU A 313 2.91 -8.30 -12.91
N ILE A 314 1.63 -7.96 -12.94
CA ILE A 314 0.68 -8.31 -11.88
C ILE A 314 -0.40 -9.19 -12.52
N TYR A 315 -0.64 -10.36 -11.94
CA TYR A 315 -1.53 -11.37 -12.53
C TYR A 315 -2.52 -11.94 -11.51
N TRP A 316 -3.62 -12.53 -11.98
CA TRP A 316 -4.61 -13.24 -11.15
C TRP A 316 -4.19 -14.68 -10.90
N ALA A 317 -3.80 -15.03 -9.67
CA ALA A 317 -3.18 -16.32 -9.39
C ALA A 317 -4.13 -17.52 -9.46
N LYS A 318 -5.46 -17.30 -9.36
CA LYS A 318 -6.43 -18.39 -9.56
C LYS A 318 -6.22 -18.93 -10.95
N THR A 319 -5.95 -20.23 -11.03
CA THR A 319 -5.67 -20.89 -12.30
C THR A 319 -6.89 -21.48 -12.92
N LEU A 320 -6.82 -21.58 -14.25
CA LEU A 320 -7.68 -22.40 -15.04
C LEU A 320 -7.42 -23.87 -14.62
N ASP A 321 -8.44 -24.56 -14.09
CA ASP A 321 -8.44 -25.92 -13.54
C ASP A 321 -7.49 -26.94 -14.18
N HIS A 322 -7.00 -27.80 -13.29
CA HIS A 322 -6.14 -28.95 -13.48
C HIS A 322 -6.45 -29.82 -14.72
N PHE A 323 -5.50 -29.89 -15.66
CA PHE A 323 -5.13 -31.15 -16.30
C PHE A 323 -3.65 -31.46 -15.95
N PRO A 324 -3.34 -32.61 -15.34
CA PRO A 324 -1.96 -32.95 -15.03
C PRO A 324 -1.32 -33.44 -16.33
N ASN A 325 -0.49 -32.62 -16.98
CA ASN A 325 0.77 -33.02 -17.64
C ASN A 325 1.34 -31.92 -18.58
N ILE A 326 2.55 -31.43 -18.22
CA ILE A 326 3.73 -31.22 -19.08
C ILE A 326 3.84 -29.96 -19.99
N THR A 327 4.86 -29.15 -19.69
CA THR A 327 5.90 -28.45 -20.50
C THR A 327 5.59 -27.74 -21.85
N ASP A 328 4.61 -26.84 -21.94
CA ASP A 328 4.62 -25.85 -23.04
C ASP A 328 4.07 -24.49 -22.57
N ASN A 329 4.81 -23.42 -22.90
CA ASN A 329 4.68 -22.04 -22.43
C ASN A 329 3.83 -21.17 -23.38
N ARG A 330 2.82 -21.72 -24.08
CA ARG A 330 2.03 -20.96 -25.06
C ARG A 330 0.56 -21.37 -25.05
N GLY A 331 -0.31 -20.48 -24.57
CA GLY A 331 -1.77 -20.61 -24.63
C GLY A 331 -2.42 -20.36 -23.27
N SER A 332 -3.54 -19.63 -23.25
CA SER A 332 -4.12 -18.98 -22.08
C SER A 332 -4.26 -19.94 -20.89
N GLN A 333 -3.36 -19.80 -19.93
CA GLN A 333 -3.44 -20.40 -18.61
C GLN A 333 -3.46 -19.21 -17.67
N GLU A 334 -4.51 -19.06 -16.86
CA GLU A 334 -4.29 -18.30 -15.64
C GLU A 334 -3.09 -18.98 -14.92
N ASP A 335 -2.04 -18.20 -14.66
CA ASP A 335 -0.66 -18.46 -14.20
C ASP A 335 -0.22 -19.89 -13.78
N HIS A 336 1.01 -20.30 -14.08
CA HIS A 336 1.53 -21.62 -13.68
C HIS A 336 1.54 -21.88 -12.15
N MET A 337 1.44 -20.83 -11.33
CA MET A 337 1.39 -20.90 -9.87
C MET A 337 0.32 -21.83 -9.32
N GLY A 338 -0.86 -21.93 -9.95
CA GLY A 338 -1.91 -22.79 -9.41
C GLY A 338 -1.65 -24.29 -9.52
N THR A 339 -0.63 -24.69 -10.29
CA THR A 339 -0.10 -26.06 -10.23
C THR A 339 0.44 -26.38 -8.83
N TYR A 340 0.97 -25.37 -8.14
CA TYR A 340 1.61 -25.53 -6.84
C TYR A 340 0.77 -24.97 -5.69
N TYR A 341 -0.24 -24.16 -5.99
CA TYR A 341 -1.01 -23.42 -5.00
C TYR A 341 -2.52 -23.43 -5.33
N PRO A 342 -3.40 -23.91 -4.44
CA PRO A 342 -4.85 -23.78 -4.66
C PRO A 342 -5.28 -22.33 -4.43
N ALA A 343 -5.09 -21.50 -5.46
CA ALA A 343 -5.37 -20.08 -5.40
C ALA A 343 -6.85 -19.77 -5.25
N LEU A 344 -7.15 -18.82 -4.36
CA LEU A 344 -8.50 -18.30 -4.18
C LEU A 344 -8.85 -17.35 -5.31
N ASP A 345 -10.15 -17.10 -5.45
CA ASP A 345 -10.74 -16.28 -6.51
C ASP A 345 -10.00 -14.98 -6.82
N TRP A 346 -9.55 -14.26 -5.79
CA TRP A 346 -8.96 -12.93 -5.93
C TRP A 346 -7.48 -12.87 -5.58
N ASP A 347 -6.83 -14.03 -5.41
CA ASP A 347 -5.39 -14.08 -5.20
C ASP A 347 -4.67 -13.54 -6.41
N ARG A 348 -3.56 -12.83 -6.18
CA ARG A 348 -2.75 -12.24 -7.24
C ARG A 348 -1.30 -12.59 -7.07
N GLY A 349 -0.54 -12.59 -8.14
CA GLY A 349 0.89 -12.72 -8.08
C GLY A 349 1.61 -11.60 -8.79
N ARG A 350 2.94 -11.64 -8.72
CA ARG A 350 3.80 -10.61 -9.29
C ARG A 350 5.11 -11.15 -9.83
N HIS A 351 5.53 -10.61 -10.97
CA HIS A 351 6.91 -10.64 -11.43
C HIS A 351 7.49 -9.24 -11.42
N SER A 352 8.80 -9.14 -11.20
CA SER A 352 9.46 -7.83 -11.11
C SER A 352 10.90 -7.85 -11.62
N LEU A 353 11.29 -6.76 -12.27
CA LEU A 353 12.66 -6.47 -12.65
C LEU A 353 13.01 -5.00 -12.39
N VAL A 354 14.28 -4.75 -12.07
CA VAL A 354 14.84 -3.40 -11.97
C VAL A 354 15.79 -3.19 -13.14
N GLY A 355 15.33 -2.40 -14.10
CA GLY A 355 16.04 -2.09 -15.32
C GLY A 355 17.15 -1.07 -15.12
N ASP A 356 16.87 0.04 -14.45
CA ASP A 356 17.89 1.07 -14.20
C ASP A 356 18.74 0.75 -12.96
N ALA A 357 20.05 0.60 -13.18
CA ALA A 357 21.01 0.29 -12.14
C ALA A 357 21.13 1.36 -11.04
N LYS A 358 20.83 2.63 -11.34
CA LYS A 358 20.90 3.75 -10.38
C LYS A 358 19.90 3.63 -9.24
N PHE A 359 18.81 2.90 -9.46
CA PHE A 359 17.74 2.72 -8.49
C PHE A 359 17.83 1.39 -7.73
N ARG A 360 18.95 0.68 -7.86
CA ARG A 360 19.23 -0.54 -7.10
C ARG A 360 19.71 -0.20 -5.69
N GLY A 361 19.64 -1.19 -4.80
CA GLY A 361 20.10 -1.09 -3.41
C GLY A 361 18.98 -1.27 -2.40
N PRO A 362 19.30 -1.69 -1.16
CA PRO A 362 18.31 -2.14 -0.18
C PRO A 362 17.32 -1.05 0.23
N HIS A 363 17.77 0.21 0.36
CA HIS A 363 16.91 1.35 0.74
C HIS A 363 15.81 1.66 -0.28
N ARG A 364 16.06 1.46 -1.58
CA ARG A 364 15.06 1.59 -2.66
C ARG A 364 14.27 0.31 -2.86
N ALA A 365 14.93 -0.86 -2.75
CA ALA A 365 14.29 -2.16 -2.84
C ALA A 365 13.14 -2.28 -1.85
N MET A 366 13.37 -2.00 -0.57
CA MET A 366 12.32 -2.00 0.45
C MET A 366 11.15 -1.07 0.11
N ALA A 367 11.43 0.12 -0.42
CA ALA A 367 10.41 1.11 -0.74
C ALA A 367 9.48 0.63 -1.86
N TRP A 368 10.03 0.16 -2.99
CA TRP A 368 9.20 -0.28 -4.11
C TRP A 368 8.54 -1.63 -3.86
N TRP A 369 9.19 -2.55 -3.14
CA TRP A 369 8.64 -3.86 -2.80
C TRP A 369 7.39 -3.72 -1.93
N THR A 370 7.49 -2.92 -0.85
CA THR A 370 6.34 -2.54 -0.02
C THR A 370 5.23 -1.95 -0.89
N SER A 371 5.57 -1.00 -1.77
CA SER A 371 4.58 -0.25 -2.55
C SER A 371 3.84 -1.12 -3.58
N LEU A 372 4.55 -2.04 -4.24
CA LEU A 372 3.96 -3.00 -5.16
C LEU A 372 2.95 -3.91 -4.46
N ILE A 373 3.34 -4.52 -3.33
CA ILE A 373 2.44 -5.41 -2.57
C ILE A 373 1.25 -4.62 -2.01
N HIS A 374 1.52 -3.40 -1.54
CA HIS A 374 0.50 -2.49 -1.05
C HIS A 374 -0.54 -2.21 -2.12
N TYR A 375 -0.12 -1.79 -3.31
CA TYR A 375 -1.02 -1.58 -4.45
C TYR A 375 -1.85 -2.83 -4.75
N ILE A 376 -1.22 -4.01 -4.81
CA ILE A 376 -1.94 -5.25 -5.06
C ILE A 376 -3.03 -5.41 -4.00
N PHE A 377 -2.78 -5.31 -2.70
CA PHE A 377 -3.88 -5.43 -1.73
C PHE A 377 -4.95 -4.33 -1.81
N LEU A 378 -4.60 -3.11 -2.22
CA LEU A 378 -5.54 -2.00 -2.25
C LEU A 378 -6.40 -1.91 -3.51
N ASP A 379 -5.87 -2.37 -4.65
CA ASP A 379 -6.57 -2.23 -5.93
C ASP A 379 -7.86 -3.07 -6.00
N GLU A 380 -7.82 -4.28 -5.42
CA GLU A 380 -8.98 -5.15 -5.23
C GLU A 380 -9.01 -5.61 -3.76
N PRO A 381 -9.90 -5.03 -2.92
CA PRO A 381 -9.99 -5.35 -1.50
C PRO A 381 -10.26 -6.83 -1.19
N ARG A 382 -10.83 -7.58 -2.14
CA ARG A 382 -11.06 -9.04 -2.01
C ARG A 382 -9.79 -9.88 -2.16
N THR A 383 -8.66 -9.30 -2.62
CA THR A 383 -7.38 -10.00 -2.63
C THR A 383 -6.91 -10.27 -1.20
N THR A 384 -6.86 -11.55 -0.82
CA THR A 384 -6.45 -12.00 0.51
C THR A 384 -5.03 -12.58 0.53
N CYS A 385 -4.48 -13.01 -0.62
CA CYS A 385 -3.11 -13.48 -0.75
C CYS A 385 -2.39 -12.90 -1.97
N VAL A 386 -1.12 -12.56 -1.80
CA VAL A 386 -0.18 -12.27 -2.88
C VAL A 386 0.86 -13.39 -2.98
N VAL A 387 1.12 -13.87 -4.18
CA VAL A 387 2.02 -15.02 -4.43
C VAL A 387 3.18 -14.67 -5.35
N GLY A 388 4.17 -15.56 -5.42
CA GLY A 388 5.21 -15.51 -6.43
C GLY A 388 6.09 -16.76 -6.45
N GLU A 389 6.94 -16.85 -7.46
CA GLU A 389 7.81 -18.00 -7.72
C GLU A 389 9.28 -17.61 -8.01
N PRO A 390 9.96 -16.92 -7.09
CA PRO A 390 11.39 -16.66 -7.25
C PRO A 390 12.21 -17.96 -7.34
N LYS A 391 13.34 -17.89 -8.05
CA LYS A 391 14.33 -18.99 -8.07
C LYS A 391 14.73 -19.33 -6.63
N ALA A 392 14.78 -20.62 -6.29
CA ALA A 392 15.06 -21.09 -4.93
C ALA A 392 16.42 -20.62 -4.38
N THR A 393 17.37 -20.31 -5.25
CA THR A 393 18.72 -19.83 -4.93
C THR A 393 18.84 -18.31 -4.91
N ASN A 394 17.77 -17.55 -5.16
CA ASN A 394 17.80 -16.10 -5.19
C ASN A 394 17.60 -15.50 -3.79
N GLU A 395 18.61 -15.68 -2.93
CA GLU A 395 18.57 -15.28 -1.52
C GLU A 395 18.17 -13.81 -1.29
N PRO A 396 18.65 -12.81 -2.06
CA PRO A 396 18.23 -11.42 -1.86
C PRO A 396 16.72 -11.22 -2.05
N VAL A 397 16.14 -11.85 -3.07
CA VAL A 397 14.69 -11.77 -3.34
C VAL A 397 13.89 -12.41 -2.22
N LEU A 398 14.31 -13.61 -1.78
CA LEU A 398 13.67 -14.29 -0.65
C LEU A 398 13.78 -13.50 0.67
N GLY A 399 14.90 -12.80 0.87
CA GLY A 399 15.10 -11.90 2.01
C GLY A 399 14.14 -10.71 1.98
N TYR A 400 13.97 -10.06 0.82
CA TYR A 400 12.97 -8.99 0.68
C TYR A 400 11.55 -9.52 0.84
N ASP A 401 11.22 -10.67 0.26
CA ASP A 401 9.93 -11.32 0.45
C ASP A 401 9.63 -11.53 1.94
N ALA A 402 10.56 -12.15 2.68
CA ALA A 402 10.40 -12.37 4.12
C ALA A 402 10.20 -11.05 4.92
N ALA A 403 10.95 -10.00 4.57
CA ALA A 403 10.83 -8.69 5.22
C ALA A 403 9.47 -8.01 4.97
N HIS A 404 8.75 -8.40 3.91
CA HIS A 404 7.42 -7.90 3.57
C HIS A 404 6.32 -8.92 3.88
N GLY A 405 6.57 -9.86 4.79
CA GLY A 405 5.57 -10.78 5.28
C GLY A 405 5.35 -12.02 4.41
N PHE A 406 6.11 -12.23 3.35
CA PHE A 406 6.05 -13.50 2.62
C PHE A 406 6.68 -14.63 3.44
N HIS A 407 6.26 -15.85 3.15
CA HIS A 407 6.92 -17.07 3.59
C HIS A 407 6.96 -18.07 2.44
N ILE A 408 7.92 -19.01 2.49
CA ILE A 408 7.97 -20.12 1.55
C ILE A 408 6.85 -21.08 1.91
N TYR A 409 5.85 -21.17 1.04
CA TYR A 409 4.73 -22.10 1.19
C TYR A 409 5.15 -23.53 0.83
N LYS A 410 5.89 -23.68 -0.28
CA LYS A 410 6.51 -24.93 -0.71
C LYS A 410 7.60 -24.70 -1.74
N TRP A 411 8.32 -25.75 -2.09
CA TRP A 411 9.19 -25.77 -3.26
C TRP A 411 8.45 -26.30 -4.49
N GLY A 412 8.74 -25.75 -5.67
CA GLY A 412 8.17 -26.17 -6.94
C GLY A 412 9.22 -26.30 -8.04
N ASP A 413 9.03 -27.26 -8.94
CA ASP A 413 9.89 -27.53 -10.09
C ASP A 413 9.23 -27.05 -11.38
N LEU A 414 9.48 -25.80 -11.76
CA LEU A 414 9.06 -25.30 -13.06
C LEU A 414 10.04 -25.79 -14.14
N PRO A 415 9.60 -25.97 -15.41
CA PRO A 415 10.45 -26.55 -16.47
C PRO A 415 11.81 -25.86 -16.65
N HIS A 416 11.89 -24.56 -16.32
CA HIS A 416 13.07 -23.73 -16.48
C HIS A 416 13.75 -23.33 -15.15
N LYS A 417 13.19 -23.70 -13.97
CA LYS A 417 13.77 -23.37 -12.65
C LYS A 417 13.18 -24.16 -11.47
N ARG A 418 14.04 -24.50 -10.49
CA ARG A 418 13.59 -24.79 -9.11
C ARG A 418 13.21 -23.46 -8.44
N SER A 419 11.99 -23.38 -7.93
CA SER A 419 11.43 -22.15 -7.37
C SER A 419 10.96 -22.33 -5.94
N ALA A 420 11.08 -21.27 -5.15
CA ALA A 420 10.35 -21.14 -3.90
C ALA A 420 8.97 -20.58 -4.23
N MET A 421 7.91 -21.32 -3.93
CA MET A 421 6.54 -20.82 -4.03
C MET A 421 6.28 -19.99 -2.76
N VAL A 422 6.23 -18.67 -2.89
CA VAL A 422 6.07 -17.76 -1.76
C VAL A 422 4.64 -17.24 -1.68
N ARG A 423 4.17 -17.01 -0.45
CA ARG A 423 2.83 -16.47 -0.17
C ARG A 423 2.90 -15.39 0.88
N CYS A 424 2.05 -14.38 0.73
CA CYS A 424 1.84 -13.31 1.68
C CYS A 424 0.35 -13.07 1.86
N GLU A 425 -0.16 -13.40 3.04
CA GLU A 425 -1.52 -13.08 3.43
C GLU A 425 -1.67 -11.59 3.72
N ARG A 426 -2.84 -11.03 3.37
CA ARG A 426 -3.19 -9.63 3.60
C ARG A 426 -2.95 -9.20 5.04
N ILE A 427 -3.48 -9.97 6.00
CA ILE A 427 -3.37 -9.66 7.44
C ILE A 427 -1.89 -9.57 7.84
N ARG A 428 -1.09 -10.56 7.45
CA ARG A 428 0.34 -10.63 7.75
C ARG A 428 1.11 -9.44 7.18
N PHE A 429 0.82 -9.03 5.94
CA PHE A 429 1.45 -7.86 5.33
C PHE A 429 1.21 -6.59 6.14
N PHE A 430 -0.05 -6.28 6.47
CA PHE A 430 -0.40 -5.05 7.18
C PHE A 430 0.02 -5.05 8.65
N GLU A 431 0.13 -6.22 9.30
CA GLU A 431 0.68 -6.36 10.65
C GLU A 431 2.20 -6.10 10.67
N ILE A 432 2.96 -6.70 9.74
CA ILE A 432 4.44 -6.66 9.76
C ILE A 432 5.00 -5.38 9.16
N VAL A 433 4.42 -4.88 8.06
CA VAL A 433 4.99 -3.77 7.30
C VAL A 433 4.60 -2.44 7.93
N ASN A 434 5.58 -1.70 8.42
CA ASN A 434 5.37 -0.45 9.16
C ASN A 434 5.29 0.82 8.29
N PHE A 435 5.54 0.71 6.98
CA PHE A 435 5.52 1.81 5.99
C PHE A 435 6.42 3.02 6.32
N GLY A 436 7.29 2.89 7.33
CA GLY A 436 8.16 3.94 7.82
C GLY A 436 9.53 3.99 7.16
N SER A 437 10.41 4.86 7.69
CA SER A 437 11.78 4.98 7.22
C SER A 437 12.58 3.70 7.48
N VAL A 438 13.25 3.19 6.44
CA VAL A 438 14.26 2.14 6.59
C VAL A 438 15.64 2.76 6.81
N THR A 439 16.53 2.03 7.46
CA THR A 439 17.96 2.35 7.52
C THR A 439 18.56 2.25 6.10
N SER A 440 19.76 2.80 5.91
CA SER A 440 20.52 2.65 4.66
C SER A 440 20.78 1.18 4.29
N SER A 441 20.79 0.27 5.27
CA SER A 441 20.88 -1.19 5.10
C SER A 441 19.54 -1.87 4.78
N GLY A 442 18.42 -1.15 4.64
CA GLY A 442 17.11 -1.72 4.33
C GLY A 442 16.41 -2.40 5.52
N THR A 443 16.97 -2.36 6.71
CA THR A 443 16.26 -2.77 7.93
C THR A 443 15.34 -1.64 8.37
N ALA A 444 14.14 -1.94 8.89
CA ALA A 444 13.32 -0.92 9.53
C ALA A 444 14.18 -0.17 10.56
N LYS A 445 14.18 1.18 10.55
CA LYS A 445 14.80 1.91 11.66
C LYS A 445 14.12 1.44 12.93
N SER A 446 14.89 0.86 13.85
CA SER A 446 14.39 0.61 15.19
C SER A 446 14.13 1.97 15.83
N THR A 447 12.89 2.43 15.77
CA THR A 447 12.39 3.42 16.73
C THR A 447 12.10 2.66 18.01
N LYS A 448 13.16 2.21 18.71
CA LYS A 448 13.03 2.22 20.17
C LYS A 448 12.84 3.69 20.52
N PRO A 449 11.71 4.12 21.11
CA PRO A 449 11.75 5.39 21.80
C PRO A 449 12.92 5.28 22.78
N LYS A 450 13.83 6.25 22.73
CA LYS A 450 14.71 6.50 23.86
C LYS A 450 13.77 7.00 24.97
N LEU A 451 13.16 6.05 25.67
CA LEU A 451 12.63 6.26 27.01
C LEU A 451 13.81 6.26 27.97
#